data_AF-A0AA91GYE8-F1
#
_entry.id   AF-A0AA91GYE8-F1
#
_cell.length_a   1.000
_cell.length_b   1.000
_cell.length_c   1.000
_cell.angle_alpha   90.00
_cell.angle_beta   90.00
_cell.angle_gamma   90.00
#
_symmetry.space_group_name_H-M   'P 1'
#
loop_
_entity.id
_entity.type
_entity.pdbx_description
1 polymer ?
#
loop_
_entity_poly.entity_id
_entity_poly.type
_entity_poly.pdbx_seq_one_letter_code
_entity_poly.pdbx_strand_id
1 'polypeptide(L)' 'MNRGKIVAIITGAISILLAIAYLLLVQLLDFRGEMKPAPISQLSQPSAMIAYSLPENGQAVVERIY' A
#
# COMPACT_ATOMS: atom_id res chain seq x y z
N MET A 1 8.07 23.87 -48.15
CA MET A 1 8.39 23.93 -46.70
C MET A 1 9.86 23.59 -46.51
N ASN A 2 10.60 24.35 -45.69
CA ASN A 2 12.01 24.06 -45.42
C ASN A 2 12.15 22.68 -44.80
N ARG A 3 13.12 21.88 -45.29
CA ARG A 3 13.46 20.53 -44.78
C ARG A 3 13.53 20.45 -43.25
N GLY A 4 14.08 21.47 -42.61
CA GLY A 4 14.19 21.54 -41.15
C GLY A 4 12.83 21.60 -40.42
N LYS A 5 11.82 22.29 -40.97
CA LYS A 5 10.48 22.30 -40.37
C LYS A 5 9.80 20.94 -40.45
N ILE A 6 9.96 20.25 -41.58
CA ILE A 6 9.37 18.92 -41.80
C ILE A 6 9.97 17.92 -40.81
N VAL A 7 11.29 17.91 -40.67
CA VAL A 7 11.97 17.04 -39.70
C VAL A 7 11.54 17.35 -38.26
N ALA A 8 11.48 18.63 -37.87
CA ALA A 8 11.05 19.02 -36.52
C ALA A 8 9.64 18.52 -36.18
N ILE A 9 8.71 18.64 -37.14
CA ILE A 9 7.33 18.16 -36.97
C ILE A 9 7.29 16.63 -36.85
N ILE A 10 8.01 15.92 -37.73
CA ILE A 10 8.04 14.45 -37.71
C ILE A 10 8.64 13.94 -36.41
N THR A 11 9.78 14.47 -35.97
CA THR A 11 10.42 14.06 -34.71
C THR A 11 9.52 14.36 -33.51
N GLY A 12 8.85 15.52 -33.50
CA GLY A 12 7.87 15.86 -32.46
C GLY A 12 6.69 14.88 -32.44
N ALA A 13 6.14 14.55 -33.61
CA ALA A 13 5.03 13.59 -33.72
C ALA A 13 5.44 12.18 -33.26
N ILE A 14 6.64 11.71 -33.62
CA ILE A 14 7.17 10.42 -33.16
C ILE A 14 7.33 10.41 -31.64
N SER A 15 7.85 11.48 -31.05
CA SER A 15 7.99 11.61 -29.59
C SER A 15 6.64 11.50 -28.87
N ILE A 16 5.62 12.20 -29.37
CA ILE A 16 4.26 12.13 -28.81
C ILE A 16 3.67 10.73 -28.94
N LEU A 17 3.83 10.10 -30.11
CA LEU A 17 3.33 8.74 -30.35
C LEU A 17 3.99 7.72 -29.40
N LEU A 18 5.30 7.81 -29.21
CA LEU A 18 6.03 6.97 -28.26
C LEU A 18 5.60 7.22 -26.81
N ALA A 19 5.38 8.48 -26.42
CA ALA A 19 4.89 8.83 -25.09
C ALA A 19 3.51 8.23 -24.81
N ILE A 20 2.57 8.35 -25.77
CA ILE A 20 1.24 7.75 -25.66
C ILE A 20 1.34 6.22 -25.59
N ALA A 21 2.13 5.60 -26.47
CA ALA A 21 2.34 4.16 -26.46
C ALA A 21 2.90 3.66 -25.11
N TYR A 22 3.87 4.39 -24.54
CA TYR A 22 4.42 4.09 -23.22
C TYR A 22 3.36 4.17 -22.11
N LEU A 23 2.57 5.25 -22.09
CA LEU A 23 1.50 5.40 -21.08
C LEU A 23 0.46 4.29 -21.19
N LEU A 24 0.04 3.92 -22.41
CA LEU A 24 -0.89 2.81 -22.62
C LEU A 24 -0.29 1.47 -22.19
N LEU A 25 1.00 1.25 -22.46
CA LEU A 25 1.70 0.04 -22.04
C LEU A 25 1.77 -0.04 -20.51
N VAL A 26 2.20 1.02 -19.83
CA VAL A 26 2.25 1.08 -18.37
C VAL A 26 0.86 0.88 -17.79
N GLN A 27 -0.17 1.53 -18.35
CA GLN A 27 -1.54 1.38 -17.91
C GLN A 27 -2.03 -0.07 -18.02
N LEU A 28 -1.74 -0.75 -19.14
CA LEU A 28 -2.07 -2.16 -19.33
C LEU A 28 -1.30 -3.05 -18.36
N LEU A 29 -0.03 -2.74 -18.12
CA LEU A 29 0.80 -3.45 -17.16
C LEU A 29 0.39 -3.19 -15.71
N ASP A 30 -0.25 -2.07 -15.40
CA ASP A 30 -0.73 -1.74 -14.06
C ASP A 30 -2.13 -2.31 -13.79
N PHE A 31 -2.89 -2.66 -14.82
CA PHE A 31 -4.16 -3.38 -14.73
C PHE A 31 -4.04 -4.83 -14.21
N ARG A 32 -3.05 -5.16 -13.37
CA ARG A 32 -2.80 -6.50 -12.78
C ARG A 32 -3.89 -6.97 -11.79
N GLY A 33 -4.99 -6.24 -11.70
CA GLY A 33 -6.10 -6.51 -10.79
C GLY A 33 -5.96 -5.73 -9.48
N GLU A 34 -7.10 -5.47 -8.85
CA GLU A 34 -7.20 -4.83 -7.55
C GLU A 34 -6.24 -5.51 -6.57
N MET A 35 -5.38 -4.70 -5.93
CA MET A 35 -4.60 -5.16 -4.79
C MET A 35 -5.59 -5.57 -3.70
N LYS A 36 -5.87 -6.87 -3.58
CA LYS A 36 -6.69 -7.35 -2.47
C LYS A 36 -5.95 -6.98 -1.19
N PRO A 37 -6.61 -6.32 -0.22
CA PRO A 37 -5.97 -5.99 1.04
C PRO A 37 -5.42 -7.27 1.67
N ALA A 38 -4.22 -7.16 2.24
CA ALA A 38 -3.61 -8.28 2.93
C ALA A 38 -4.64 -8.86 3.93
N PRO A 39 -4.81 -10.19 3.99
CA PRO A 39 -5.74 -10.80 4.93
C PRO A 39 -5.44 -10.26 6.32
N ILE A 40 -6.44 -9.65 6.96
CA ILE A 40 -6.37 -9.41 8.39
C ILE A 40 -6.40 -10.79 9.04
N SER A 41 -5.25 -11.25 9.51
CA SER A 41 -5.19 -12.44 10.35
C SER A 41 -6.16 -12.17 11.50
N GLN A 42 -7.28 -12.90 11.55
CA GLN A 42 -8.09 -12.98 12.76
C GLN A 42 -7.25 -13.76 13.77
N LEU A 43 -6.23 -13.13 14.32
CA LEU A 43 -5.66 -13.54 15.58
C LEU A 43 -6.81 -13.34 16.57
N SER A 44 -7.54 -14.42 16.83
CA SER A 44 -8.35 -14.56 18.01
C SER A 44 -7.41 -14.29 19.17
N GLN A 45 -7.25 -13.02 19.57
CA GLN A 45 -6.58 -12.69 20.81
C GLN A 45 -7.51 -13.23 21.87
N PRO A 46 -7.18 -14.35 22.56
CA PRO A 46 -7.97 -14.73 23.71
C PRO A 46 -7.90 -13.53 24.64
N SER A 47 -9.05 -12.97 24.97
CA SER A 47 -9.17 -11.93 25.99
C SER A 47 -8.60 -12.54 27.26
N ALA A 48 -7.35 -12.19 27.59
CA ALA A 48 -6.74 -12.61 28.83
C ALA A 48 -7.48 -11.87 29.95
N MET A 49 -8.49 -12.52 30.53
CA MET A 49 -9.09 -12.06 31.77
C MET A 49 -8.04 -12.23 32.86
N ILE A 50 -7.42 -11.12 33.27
CA ILE A 50 -6.59 -11.08 34.47
C ILE A 50 -7.55 -11.13 35.66
N ALA A 51 -7.69 -12.31 36.26
CA ALA A 51 -8.39 -12.46 37.53
C ALA A 51 -7.52 -11.83 38.63
N TYR A 52 -7.92 -10.66 39.13
CA TYR A 52 -7.35 -10.12 40.37
C TYR A 52 -8.02 -10.84 41.54
N SER A 53 -7.26 -11.65 42.29
CA SER A 53 -7.71 -12.12 43.59
C SER A 53 -7.68 -10.91 44.54
N LEU A 54 -8.85 -10.37 44.87
CA LEU A 54 -8.96 -9.37 45.92
C LEU A 54 -8.72 -10.09 47.26
N PRO A 55 -7.66 -9.76 48.02
CA PRO A 55 -7.48 -10.35 49.33
C PRO A 55 -8.63 -9.92 50.23
N GLU A 56 -9.18 -10.87 51.00
CA GLU A 56 -10.36 -10.71 51.87
C GLU A 56 -10.25 -9.53 52.85
N ASN A 57 -9.03 -9.05 53.11
CA ASN A 57 -8.73 -7.93 54.01
C ASN A 57 -8.52 -6.56 53.30
N GLY A 58 -8.92 -6.42 52.04
CA GLY A 58 -9.00 -5.11 51.35
C GLY A 58 -7.68 -4.38 51.07
N GLN A 59 -6.52 -5.02 51.26
CA GLN A 59 -5.20 -4.45 50.98
C GLN A 59 -4.63 -5.04 49.68
N ALA A 60 -4.68 -4.31 48.57
CA ALA A 60 -4.09 -4.74 47.31
C ALA A 60 -2.55 -4.80 47.42
N VAL A 61 -1.97 -6.00 47.49
CA VAL A 61 -0.52 -6.19 47.46
C VAL A 61 -0.06 -6.13 46.01
N VAL A 62 0.47 -4.97 45.60
CA VAL A 62 1.13 -4.80 44.30
C VAL A 62 2.54 -5.38 44.44
N GLU A 63 2.71 -6.66 44.09
CA GLU A 63 4.04 -7.25 44.00
C GLU A 63 4.77 -6.68 42.78
N ARG A 64 5.67 -5.72 43.02
CA ARG A 64 6.57 -5.20 41.99
C ARG A 64 7.63 -6.24 41.69
N ILE A 65 7.50 -6.90 40.55
CA ILE A 65 8.57 -7.71 39.97
C ILE A 65 9.47 -6.78 39.15
N TYR A 66 10.76 -6.73 39.51
CA TYR A 66 11.85 -6.19 38.69
C TYR A 66 12.35 -7.26 37.72
#